data_AF-A0A9W4XRB0-F1
#
_entry.id   AF-A0A9W4XRB0-F1
#
_cell.length_a   1.000
_cell.length_b   1.000
_cell.length_c   1.000
_cell.angle_alpha   90.00
_cell.angle_beta   90.00
_cell.angle_gamma   90.00
#
_symmetry.space_group_name_H-M   'P 1'
#
loop_
_entity.id
_entity.type
_entity.pdbx_description
1 polymer ?
#
loop_
_entity_poly.entity_id
_entity_poly.type
_entity_poly.pdbx_seq_one_letter_code
_entity_poly.pdbx_strand_id
1 'polypeptide(L)'
;MARTKAKSGKTASQATGTRYKTRDIDELTAKLETMGLDAGHVTEDDEGDTSVSTPAQQPKAKPFRFLALPYEIRLQIYHLLLSFPKTLDLDPSNPRTLIPSLRLFLVSRQVHAEASYIFYSLNTFRIFPIHGRFFHAKYPLLARLPASYKAHINKLELRLGPGWTKPPKGWVIDEREGNRRRLRLADIQNVRLLKVFVECDPASSEVFNGFRHEKGKGFYTQFCVDLVAGLFEHLPSLERVEFDAYPSVPKNSPLLSGLLEEVKAGKKSISWGPERGWEKLVDVDLAGVMMQMGLGAL
;
A
#
# COMPACT_ATOMS: atom_id res chain seq x y z
N MET A 1 18.54 63.46 -36.35
CA MET A 1 19.36 62.35 -35.80
C MET A 1 18.53 61.09 -35.79
N ALA A 2 18.76 60.22 -36.76
CA ALA A 2 18.16 58.90 -36.87
C ALA A 2 18.94 57.89 -36.02
N ARG A 3 18.24 56.94 -35.40
CA ARG A 3 18.77 55.58 -35.20
C ARG A 3 17.64 54.57 -35.04
N THR A 4 17.37 53.92 -36.16
CA THR A 4 16.71 52.63 -36.36
C THR A 4 17.45 51.49 -35.63
N LYS A 5 16.69 50.50 -35.16
CA LYS A 5 17.00 49.05 -35.11
C LYS A 5 15.88 48.34 -34.34
N ALA A 6 15.51 47.08 -34.56
CA ALA A 6 15.47 46.18 -35.70
C ALA A 6 14.66 44.99 -35.19
N LYS A 7 13.71 44.51 -35.99
CA LYS A 7 12.95 43.27 -35.77
C LYS A 7 13.91 42.08 -35.84
N SER A 8 13.84 41.17 -34.88
CA SER A 8 14.46 39.84 -34.98
C SER A 8 13.42 38.81 -34.55
N GLY A 9 12.98 38.01 -35.52
CA GLY A 9 12.10 36.87 -35.31
C GLY A 9 12.84 35.74 -34.61
N LYS A 10 12.15 35.05 -33.70
CA LYS A 10 12.64 33.82 -33.09
C LYS A 10 11.72 32.67 -33.50
N THR A 11 12.37 31.68 -34.09
CA THR A 11 11.88 30.47 -34.73
C THR A 11 11.23 29.49 -33.76
N ALA A 12 10.26 28.73 -34.26
CA ALA A 12 9.61 27.63 -33.58
C ALA A 12 10.63 26.53 -33.23
N SER A 13 10.76 26.21 -31.95
CA SER A 13 11.53 25.07 -31.47
C SER A 13 10.67 23.81 -31.61
N GLN A 14 11.13 22.90 -32.47
CA GLN A 14 10.59 21.54 -32.60
C GLN A 14 10.77 20.79 -31.28
N ALA A 15 9.69 20.17 -30.79
CA ALA A 15 9.70 19.31 -29.62
C ALA A 15 10.45 18.00 -29.93
N THR A 16 11.70 17.91 -29.50
CA THR A 16 12.43 16.65 -29.43
C THR A 16 11.96 15.88 -28.19
N GLY A 17 11.02 14.96 -28.40
CA GLY A 17 10.60 14.00 -27.37
C GLY A 17 11.77 13.11 -26.97
N THR A 18 12.35 13.36 -25.80
CA THR A 18 13.37 12.49 -25.21
C THR A 18 12.71 11.17 -24.81
N ARG A 19 12.94 10.12 -25.60
CA ARG A 19 12.52 8.74 -25.29
C ARG A 19 13.40 8.26 -24.13
N TYR A 20 12.88 8.27 -22.90
CA TYR A 20 13.59 7.71 -21.75
C TYR A 20 13.66 6.19 -21.92
N LYS A 21 14.87 5.67 -22.13
CA LYS A 21 15.17 4.24 -22.23
C LYS A 21 14.96 3.59 -20.86
N THR A 22 13.90 2.81 -20.70
CA THR A 22 13.75 1.89 -19.58
C THR A 22 14.43 0.59 -19.99
N ARG A 23 15.59 0.28 -19.37
CA ARG A 23 16.42 -0.91 -19.67
C ARG A 23 15.60 -2.21 -19.67
N ASP A 24 14.54 -2.26 -18.86
CA ASP A 24 13.64 -3.40 -18.72
C ASP A 24 12.85 -3.72 -20.02
N ILE A 25 12.56 -2.71 -20.85
CA ILE A 25 11.86 -2.90 -22.13
C ILE A 25 12.81 -3.49 -23.18
N ASP A 26 14.06 -3.00 -23.21
CA ASP A 26 15.07 -3.48 -24.14
C ASP A 26 15.47 -4.93 -23.80
N GLU A 27 15.53 -5.29 -22.51
CA GLU A 27 15.75 -6.68 -22.06
C GLU A 27 14.60 -7.63 -22.42
N LEU A 28 13.35 -7.17 -22.31
CA LEU A 28 12.18 -7.96 -22.73
C LEU A 28 12.17 -8.19 -24.26
N THR A 29 12.59 -7.18 -25.02
CA THR A 29 12.66 -7.26 -26.49
C THR A 29 13.76 -8.24 -26.93
N ALA A 30 14.94 -8.17 -26.29
CA ALA A 30 16.02 -9.12 -26.55
C ALA A 30 15.66 -10.56 -26.15
N LYS A 31 14.93 -10.77 -25.04
CA LYS A 31 14.43 -12.09 -24.64
C LYS A 31 13.45 -12.68 -25.64
N LEU A 32 12.63 -11.85 -26.29
CA LEU A 32 11.72 -12.28 -27.35
C LEU A 32 12.48 -12.73 -28.61
N GLU A 33 13.54 -12.01 -29.00
CA GLU A 33 14.43 -12.41 -30.11
C GLU A 33 15.16 -13.73 -29.82
N THR A 34 15.54 -13.95 -28.55
CA THR A 34 16.22 -15.20 -28.12
C THR A 34 15.29 -16.41 -28.15
N MET A 35 13.96 -16.21 -28.07
CA MET A 35 12.97 -17.29 -28.08
C MET A 35 12.56 -17.75 -29.49
N GLY A 36 13.19 -17.22 -30.55
CA GLY A 36 13.08 -17.76 -31.92
C GLY A 36 11.66 -17.69 -32.52
N LEU A 37 10.77 -16.88 -31.95
CA LEU A 37 9.47 -16.59 -32.54
C LEU A 37 9.61 -15.40 -33.48
N ASP A 38 10.31 -15.60 -34.59
CA ASP A 38 10.13 -14.76 -35.77
C ASP A 38 9.24 -15.49 -36.78
N ALA A 39 8.27 -14.74 -37.30
CA ALA A 39 7.30 -15.20 -38.25
C ALA A 39 7.94 -15.21 -39.64
N GLY A 40 8.07 -16.41 -40.22
CA GLY A 40 8.22 -16.58 -41.67
C GLY A 40 9.66 -16.67 -42.16
N HIS A 41 10.23 -17.87 -42.07
CA HIS A 41 11.31 -18.30 -42.93
C HIS A 41 10.71 -18.88 -44.22
N VAL A 42 11.00 -18.27 -45.38
CA VAL A 42 10.87 -18.90 -46.70
C VAL A 42 12.25 -18.84 -47.35
N THR A 43 12.72 -20.00 -47.79
CA THR A 43 14.02 -20.28 -48.39
C THR A 43 14.08 -19.97 -49.88
N GLU A 44 15.25 -19.46 -50.27
CA GLU A 44 16.07 -19.78 -51.46
C GLU A 44 15.73 -19.23 -52.88
N ASP A 45 16.76 -18.55 -53.40
CA ASP A 45 17.33 -18.49 -54.76
C ASP A 45 16.54 -17.86 -55.93
N ASP A 46 16.96 -16.66 -56.36
CA ASP A 46 17.33 -16.36 -57.76
C ASP A 46 18.05 -14.98 -57.88
N GLU A 47 19.05 -14.90 -58.75
CA GLU A 47 19.84 -13.70 -59.04
C GLU A 47 19.04 -12.69 -59.90
N GLY A 48 19.05 -11.40 -59.56
CA GLY A 48 18.73 -10.36 -60.54
C GLY A 48 17.97 -9.13 -60.04
N ASP A 49 18.62 -7.99 -60.26
CA ASP A 49 18.09 -6.62 -60.33
C ASP A 49 17.87 -5.86 -59.01
N THR A 50 18.73 -4.85 -58.83
CA THR A 50 18.75 -3.93 -57.70
C THR A 50 17.67 -2.87 -57.90
N SER A 51 16.41 -3.24 -57.63
CA SER A 51 15.38 -2.24 -57.37
C SER A 51 15.39 -1.91 -55.87
N VAL A 52 15.72 -0.65 -55.56
CA VAL A 52 15.66 -0.10 -54.20
C VAL A 52 14.20 -0.15 -53.74
N SER A 53 13.82 -1.24 -53.11
CA SER A 53 12.52 -1.37 -52.45
C SER A 53 12.52 -0.45 -51.24
N THR A 54 11.68 0.58 -51.32
CA THR A 54 11.36 1.43 -50.16
C THR A 54 10.80 0.50 -49.07
N PRO A 55 11.34 0.51 -47.83
CA PRO A 55 10.87 -0.42 -46.80
C PRO A 55 9.37 -0.21 -46.58
N ALA A 56 8.59 -1.23 -46.92
CA ALA A 56 7.15 -1.23 -46.74
C ALA A 56 6.86 -0.92 -45.27
N GLN A 57 6.22 0.23 -45.01
CA GLN A 57 5.75 0.58 -43.67
C GLN A 57 4.83 -0.54 -43.19
N GLN A 58 5.29 -1.31 -42.19
CA GLN A 58 4.44 -2.29 -41.53
C GLN A 58 3.14 -1.57 -41.09
N PRO A 59 1.96 -2.15 -41.39
CA PRO A 59 0.70 -1.53 -41.03
C PRO A 59 0.66 -1.36 -39.52
N LYS A 60 0.57 -0.10 -39.05
CA LYS A 60 0.48 0.21 -37.62
C LYS A 60 -0.71 -0.56 -37.04
N ALA A 61 -0.42 -1.48 -36.11
CA ALA A 61 -1.46 -2.26 -35.44
C ALA A 61 -2.51 -1.31 -34.84
N LYS A 62 -3.80 -1.60 -35.09
CA LYS A 62 -4.89 -0.80 -34.52
C LYS A 62 -4.82 -0.88 -32.99
N PRO A 63 -5.06 0.23 -32.26
CA PRO A 63 -5.01 0.21 -30.81
C PRO A 63 -6.10 -0.71 -30.26
N PHE A 64 -5.77 -1.44 -29.20
CA PHE A 64 -6.71 -2.31 -28.51
C PHE A 64 -7.86 -1.49 -27.90
N ARG A 65 -9.10 -1.85 -28.24
CA ARG A 65 -10.31 -1.16 -27.75
C ARG A 65 -10.66 -1.62 -26.35
N PHE A 66 -9.89 -1.17 -25.36
CA PHE A 66 -10.07 -1.57 -23.95
C PHE A 66 -11.50 -1.37 -23.43
N LEU A 67 -12.15 -0.24 -23.76
CA LEU A 67 -13.52 0.04 -23.32
C LEU A 67 -14.60 -0.78 -24.05
N ALA A 68 -14.25 -1.49 -25.14
CA ALA A 68 -15.15 -2.42 -25.79
C ALA A 68 -15.21 -3.79 -25.07
N LEU A 69 -14.31 -4.03 -24.11
CA LEU A 69 -14.40 -5.21 -23.24
C LEU A 69 -15.64 -5.13 -22.34
N PRO A 70 -16.26 -6.26 -21.97
CA PRO A 70 -17.25 -6.30 -20.90
C PRO A 70 -16.71 -5.72 -19.59
N TYR A 71 -17.61 -5.15 -18.79
CA TYR A 71 -17.26 -4.47 -17.55
C TYR A 71 -16.48 -5.38 -16.58
N GLU A 72 -16.89 -6.63 -16.48
CA GLU A 72 -16.31 -7.66 -15.60
C GLU A 72 -14.84 -7.91 -15.95
N ILE A 73 -14.51 -7.97 -17.24
CA ILE A 73 -13.13 -8.16 -17.70
C ILE A 73 -12.28 -6.94 -17.38
N ARG A 74 -12.83 -5.73 -17.54
CA ARG A 74 -12.13 -4.50 -17.14
C ARG A 74 -11.83 -4.49 -15.64
N LEU A 75 -12.78 -4.91 -14.80
CA LEU A 75 -12.58 -5.02 -13.35
C LEU A 75 -11.45 -6.00 -12.99
N GLN A 76 -11.37 -7.15 -13.66
CA GLN A 76 -10.28 -8.11 -13.42
C GLN A 76 -8.92 -7.51 -13.80
N ILE A 77 -8.85 -6.78 -14.91
CA ILE A 77 -7.63 -6.08 -15.32
C ILE A 77 -7.25 -5.03 -14.26
N TYR A 78 -8.21 -4.26 -13.75
CA TYR A 78 -7.95 -3.31 -12.67
C TYR A 78 -7.48 -3.99 -11.38
N HIS A 79 -8.05 -5.13 -11.02
CA HIS A 79 -7.62 -5.91 -9.86
C HIS A 79 -6.14 -6.28 -9.95
N LEU A 80 -5.70 -6.78 -11.11
CA LEU A 80 -4.30 -7.16 -11.33
C LEU A 80 -3.35 -5.96 -11.28
N LEU A 81 -3.75 -4.81 -11.84
CA LEU A 81 -2.88 -3.63 -11.94
C LEU A 81 -2.84 -2.76 -10.67
N LEU A 82 -3.91 -2.80 -9.87
CA LEU A 82 -4.13 -1.91 -8.74
C LEU A 82 -4.08 -2.63 -7.39
N SER A 83 -3.72 -3.91 -7.35
CA SER A 83 -3.47 -4.64 -6.11
C SER A 83 -2.03 -4.46 -5.67
N PHE A 84 -1.85 -3.94 -4.45
CA PHE A 84 -0.55 -3.74 -3.84
C PHE A 84 -0.43 -4.58 -2.56
N PRO A 85 0.63 -5.40 -2.41
CA PRO A 85 0.80 -6.24 -1.22
C PRO A 85 1.18 -5.42 0.01
N LYS A 86 1.85 -4.28 -0.20
CA LYS A 86 2.30 -3.39 0.88
C LYS A 86 1.21 -2.39 1.25
N THR A 87 1.01 -2.18 2.54
CA THR A 87 0.14 -1.12 3.06
C THR A 87 0.55 0.25 2.54
N LEU A 88 -0.43 0.98 2.01
CA LEU A 88 -0.27 2.28 1.40
C LEU A 88 -0.25 3.39 2.47
N ASP A 89 0.70 4.30 2.35
CA ASP A 89 0.95 5.39 3.30
C ASP A 89 1.67 6.56 2.57
N LEU A 90 2.15 7.56 3.29
CA LEU A 90 3.03 8.61 2.78
C LEU A 90 4.49 8.13 2.67
N ASP A 91 4.71 6.90 2.21
CA ASP A 91 6.04 6.33 2.04
C ASP A 91 6.78 7.04 0.87
N PRO A 92 8.04 7.46 1.05
CA PRO A 92 8.82 8.13 0.01
C PRO A 92 9.06 7.28 -1.25
N SER A 93 8.89 5.95 -1.19
CA SER A 93 8.98 5.06 -2.35
C SER A 93 7.70 5.02 -3.20
N ASN A 94 6.55 5.39 -2.62
CA ASN A 94 5.24 5.32 -3.28
C ASN A 94 5.13 6.11 -4.59
N PRO A 95 5.76 7.29 -4.75
CA PRO A 95 5.76 7.97 -6.04
C PRO A 95 6.33 7.13 -7.18
N ARG A 96 7.30 6.25 -6.92
CA ARG A 96 7.90 5.40 -7.96
C ARG A 96 7.07 4.15 -8.24
N THR A 97 6.45 3.59 -7.21
CA THR A 97 5.71 2.33 -7.31
C THR A 97 4.24 2.52 -7.69
N LEU A 98 3.57 3.55 -7.16
CA LEU A 98 2.13 3.75 -7.33
C LEU A 98 1.78 4.65 -8.51
N ILE A 99 2.52 5.74 -8.74
CA ILE A 99 2.17 6.74 -9.76
C ILE A 99 1.98 6.12 -11.15
N PRO A 100 2.82 5.18 -11.62
CA PRO A 100 2.60 4.54 -12.92
C PRO A 100 1.20 3.93 -13.05
N SER A 101 0.74 3.17 -12.06
CA SER A 101 -0.60 2.57 -12.04
C SER A 101 -1.70 3.61 -11.84
N LEU A 102 -1.48 4.62 -11.00
CA LEU A 102 -2.48 5.67 -10.72
C LEU A 102 -2.72 6.62 -11.91
N ARG A 103 -1.85 6.66 -12.92
CA ARG A 103 -2.11 7.39 -14.18
C ARG A 103 -3.37 6.90 -14.89
N LEU A 104 -3.78 5.67 -14.64
CA LEU A 104 -5.04 5.11 -15.15
C LEU A 104 -6.25 5.98 -14.77
N PHE A 105 -6.21 6.63 -13.60
CA PHE A 105 -7.30 7.49 -13.12
C PHE A 105 -7.47 8.75 -13.99
N LEU A 106 -6.51 9.06 -14.85
CA LEU A 106 -6.53 10.26 -15.70
C LEU A 106 -7.00 9.97 -17.13
N VAL A 107 -7.31 8.72 -17.47
CA VAL A 107 -7.63 8.31 -18.85
C VAL A 107 -9.03 8.79 -19.27
N SER A 108 -10.05 8.49 -18.49
CA SER A 108 -11.43 8.94 -18.74
C SER A 108 -12.23 8.90 -17.44
N ARG A 109 -13.42 9.54 -17.42
CA ARG A 109 -14.31 9.51 -16.24
C ARG A 109 -14.79 8.09 -15.91
N GLN A 110 -15.07 7.29 -16.93
CA GLN A 110 -15.47 5.90 -16.75
C GLN A 110 -14.33 5.10 -16.12
N VAL A 111 -13.13 5.16 -16.70
CA VAL A 111 -11.95 4.45 -16.18
C VAL A 111 -11.62 4.90 -14.77
N HIS A 112 -11.72 6.21 -14.48
CA HIS A 112 -11.52 6.76 -13.14
C HIS A 112 -12.51 6.14 -12.13
N ALA A 113 -13.81 6.13 -12.44
CA ALA A 113 -14.83 5.60 -11.55
C ALA A 113 -14.62 4.09 -11.27
N GLU A 114 -14.38 3.30 -12.32
CA GLU A 114 -14.17 1.86 -12.19
C GLU A 114 -12.86 1.56 -11.43
N ALA A 115 -11.76 2.20 -11.79
CA ALA A 115 -10.44 1.95 -11.23
C ALA A 115 -10.27 2.47 -9.79
N SER A 116 -10.85 3.64 -9.46
CA SER A 116 -10.73 4.21 -8.12
C SER A 116 -11.45 3.35 -7.08
N TYR A 117 -12.66 2.87 -7.39
CA TYR A 117 -13.37 1.92 -6.53
C TYR A 117 -12.52 0.68 -6.23
N ILE A 118 -11.93 0.07 -7.26
CA ILE A 118 -11.09 -1.12 -7.13
C ILE A 118 -9.83 -0.83 -6.30
N PHE A 119 -9.11 0.25 -6.60
CA PHE A 119 -7.89 0.60 -5.87
C PHE A 119 -8.15 0.83 -4.37
N TYR A 120 -9.16 1.62 -4.00
CA TYR A 120 -9.40 1.93 -2.59
C TYR A 120 -10.01 0.76 -1.81
N SER A 121 -10.80 -0.10 -2.47
CA SER A 121 -11.40 -1.27 -1.81
C SER A 121 -10.43 -2.43 -1.62
N LEU A 122 -9.51 -2.64 -2.56
CA LEU A 122 -8.57 -3.76 -2.52
C LEU A 122 -7.34 -3.51 -1.66
N ASN A 123 -6.90 -2.27 -1.51
CA ASN A 123 -5.65 -1.97 -0.82
C ASN A 123 -5.89 -1.67 0.66
N THR A 124 -4.83 -1.85 1.45
CA THR A 124 -4.82 -1.48 2.87
C THR A 124 -4.16 -0.13 3.02
N PHE A 125 -4.78 0.79 3.77
CA PHE A 125 -4.26 2.13 3.99
C PHE A 125 -3.84 2.33 5.45
N ARG A 126 -2.67 2.91 5.67
CA ARG A 126 -2.20 3.20 7.01
C ARG A 126 -2.88 4.41 7.60
N ILE A 127 -3.30 4.29 8.86
CA ILE A 127 -3.96 5.37 9.60
C ILE A 127 -2.96 6.49 9.92
N PHE A 128 -1.81 6.12 10.48
CA PHE A 128 -0.77 7.08 10.87
C PHE A 128 0.56 6.82 10.15
N PRO A 129 1.25 7.88 9.67
CA PRO A 129 2.50 7.74 8.96
C PRO A 129 3.62 7.28 9.89
N ILE A 130 4.41 6.31 9.44
CA ILE A 130 5.55 5.77 10.19
C ILE A 130 6.92 6.12 9.57
N HIS A 131 6.95 6.76 8.39
CA HIS A 131 8.20 6.96 7.63
C HIS A 131 8.68 8.41 7.54
N GLY A 132 9.97 8.60 7.79
CA GLY A 132 10.77 9.77 7.40
C GLY A 132 10.14 11.11 7.78
N ARG A 133 10.14 12.05 6.83
CA ARG A 133 9.60 13.41 7.05
C ARG A 133 8.12 13.45 7.42
N PHE A 134 7.38 12.37 7.17
CA PHE A 134 5.94 12.34 7.43
C PHE A 134 5.60 11.78 8.81
N PHE A 135 6.56 11.24 9.55
CA PHE A 135 6.34 10.69 10.89
C PHE A 135 5.69 11.70 11.86
N HIS A 136 6.12 12.97 11.78
CA HIS A 136 5.53 14.08 12.53
C HIS A 136 4.61 14.96 11.68
N ALA A 137 4.12 14.45 10.54
CA ALA A 137 3.23 15.23 9.69
C ALA A 137 1.95 15.59 10.42
N LYS A 138 1.56 16.86 10.27
CA LYS A 138 0.29 17.38 10.80
C LYS A 138 -0.94 16.68 10.21
N TYR A 139 -0.82 16.23 8.96
CA TYR A 139 -1.91 15.60 8.21
C TYR A 139 -1.45 14.24 7.69
N PRO A 140 -1.98 13.12 8.22
CA PRO A 140 -1.71 11.78 7.71
C PRO A 140 -2.36 11.57 6.34
N LEU A 141 -2.13 10.40 5.71
CA LEU A 141 -2.68 10.10 4.39
C LEU A 141 -4.20 10.24 4.35
N LEU A 142 -4.91 9.64 5.31
CA LEU A 142 -6.37 9.67 5.38
C LEU A 142 -6.91 11.09 5.42
N ALA A 143 -6.30 11.99 6.19
CA ALA A 143 -6.73 13.40 6.25
C ALA A 143 -6.62 14.13 4.90
N ARG A 144 -5.77 13.66 3.97
CA ARG A 144 -5.55 14.25 2.64
C ARG A 144 -6.46 13.66 1.56
N LEU A 145 -7.09 12.52 1.81
CA LEU A 145 -7.95 11.88 0.83
C LEU A 145 -9.32 12.59 0.74
N PRO A 146 -9.84 12.82 -0.47
CA PRO A 146 -11.23 13.19 -0.68
C PRO A 146 -12.20 12.19 -0.05
N ALA A 147 -13.35 12.68 0.42
CA ALA A 147 -14.38 11.84 1.06
C ALA A 147 -14.91 10.75 0.12
N SER A 148 -15.00 11.02 -1.19
CA SER A 148 -15.43 10.04 -2.19
C SER A 148 -14.55 8.79 -2.21
N TYR A 149 -13.23 8.95 -2.08
CA TYR A 149 -12.30 7.83 -2.06
C TYR A 149 -12.32 7.10 -0.72
N LYS A 150 -12.49 7.83 0.38
CA LYS A 150 -12.63 7.25 1.73
C LYS A 150 -13.80 6.28 1.83
N ALA A 151 -14.90 6.60 1.18
CA ALA A 151 -16.08 5.74 1.14
C ALA A 151 -15.80 4.37 0.51
N HIS A 152 -14.74 4.23 -0.29
CA HIS A 152 -14.36 2.95 -0.91
C HIS A 152 -13.32 2.15 -0.11
N ILE A 153 -12.77 2.71 0.98
CA ILE A 153 -11.76 2.01 1.77
C ILE A 153 -12.41 0.93 2.62
N ASN A 154 -11.91 -0.31 2.48
CA ASN A 154 -12.42 -1.47 3.22
C ASN A 154 -11.43 -2.01 4.27
N LYS A 155 -10.14 -1.63 4.16
CA LYS A 155 -9.05 -2.16 4.98
C LYS A 155 -8.15 -1.04 5.48
N LEU A 156 -7.95 -0.98 6.79
CA LEU A 156 -7.01 -0.04 7.41
C LEU A 156 -5.91 -0.78 8.16
N GLU A 157 -4.76 -0.13 8.32
CA GLU A 157 -3.68 -0.63 9.16
C GLU A 157 -3.31 0.40 10.25
N LEU A 158 -3.19 -0.09 11.48
CA LEU A 158 -2.57 0.58 12.62
C LEU A 158 -1.24 -0.10 12.92
N ARG A 159 -0.14 0.64 12.76
CA ARG A 159 1.21 0.15 13.08
C ARG A 159 1.65 0.71 14.43
N LEU A 160 1.97 -0.16 15.37
CA LEU A 160 2.37 0.18 16.74
C LEU A 160 3.85 -0.16 16.94
N GLY A 161 4.59 0.73 17.61
CA GLY A 161 6.02 0.62 17.88
C GLY A 161 6.76 1.93 17.57
N PRO A 162 6.61 2.53 16.38
CA PRO A 162 7.30 3.76 16.05
C PRO A 162 7.00 4.90 17.04
N GLY A 163 8.07 5.49 17.60
CA GLY A 163 7.97 6.58 18.58
C GLY A 163 7.37 6.17 19.93
N TRP A 164 7.43 4.90 20.33
CA TRP A 164 6.86 4.41 21.59
C TRP A 164 7.30 5.19 22.85
N THR A 165 8.51 5.77 22.84
CA THR A 165 9.02 6.61 23.94
C THR A 165 8.32 7.96 24.01
N LYS A 166 7.89 8.49 22.87
CA LYS A 166 7.22 9.79 22.71
C LYS A 166 6.39 9.77 21.41
N PRO A 167 5.16 9.22 21.45
CA PRO A 167 4.35 9.08 20.25
C PRO A 167 4.12 10.43 19.58
N PRO A 168 4.05 10.50 18.23
CA PRO A 168 3.84 11.77 17.55
C PRO A 168 2.54 12.44 17.98
N LYS A 169 2.55 13.76 18.17
CA LYS A 169 1.35 14.54 18.55
C LYS A 169 0.16 14.42 17.58
N GLY A 170 0.43 13.98 16.34
CA GLY A 170 -0.61 13.74 15.33
C GLY A 170 -1.27 12.37 15.41
N TRP A 171 -0.76 11.47 16.25
CA TRP A 171 -1.33 10.14 16.48
C TRP A 171 -2.39 10.22 17.57
N VAL A 172 -3.48 10.90 17.23
CA VAL A 172 -4.64 11.08 18.09
C VAL A 172 -5.87 10.97 17.20
N ILE A 173 -6.89 10.30 17.71
CA ILE A 173 -8.19 10.25 17.06
C ILE A 173 -9.00 11.41 17.62
N ASP A 174 -9.01 12.51 16.89
CA ASP A 174 -9.74 13.73 17.25
C ASP A 174 -10.61 14.14 16.06
N GLU A 175 -11.86 13.66 16.09
CA GLU A 175 -12.86 13.90 15.05
C GLU A 175 -13.72 15.15 15.29
N ARG A 176 -13.35 16.01 16.27
CA ARG A 176 -14.08 17.25 16.55
C ARG A 176 -14.14 18.16 15.32
N GLU A 177 -15.30 18.78 15.14
CA GLU A 177 -15.51 19.75 14.07
C GLU A 177 -14.53 20.94 14.19
N GLY A 178 -14.02 21.43 13.05
CA GLY A 178 -12.98 22.47 13.03
C GLY A 178 -11.54 21.96 13.20
N ASN A 179 -11.32 20.73 13.66
CA ASN A 179 -9.99 20.13 13.63
C ASN A 179 -9.58 19.82 12.19
N ARG A 180 -8.63 20.60 11.64
CA ARG A 180 -8.11 20.37 10.28
C ARG A 180 -7.30 19.07 10.17
N ARG A 181 -6.82 18.53 11.29
CA ARG A 181 -5.97 17.32 11.34
C ARG A 181 -6.77 16.02 11.42
N ARG A 182 -8.09 16.11 11.59
CA ARG A 182 -8.96 14.95 11.77
C ARG A 182 -8.82 13.98 10.61
N LEU A 183 -8.86 12.69 10.91
CA LEU A 183 -8.77 11.63 9.91
C LEU A 183 -10.05 11.62 9.05
N ARG A 184 -11.15 12.15 9.59
CA ARG A 184 -12.50 12.08 9.05
C ARG A 184 -12.92 10.63 8.90
N LEU A 185 -12.78 9.86 9.99
CA LEU A 185 -13.16 8.46 10.04
C LEU A 185 -14.64 8.26 9.68
N ALA A 186 -15.51 9.24 9.95
CA ALA A 186 -16.91 9.23 9.55
C ALA A 186 -17.13 9.16 8.02
N ASP A 187 -16.18 9.62 7.20
CA ASP A 187 -16.25 9.46 5.74
C ASP A 187 -15.88 8.02 5.30
N ILE A 188 -15.31 7.21 6.20
CA ILE A 188 -14.82 5.86 5.94
C ILE A 188 -15.88 4.84 6.37
N GLN A 189 -16.91 4.69 5.54
CA GLN A 189 -18.13 3.96 5.92
C GLN A 189 -18.05 2.45 5.72
N ASN A 190 -17.06 1.94 4.99
CA ASN A 190 -17.03 0.55 4.52
C ASN A 190 -15.85 -0.27 5.06
N VAL A 191 -15.08 0.26 6.02
CA VAL A 191 -13.98 -0.51 6.63
C VAL A 191 -14.55 -1.70 7.40
N ARG A 192 -14.16 -2.90 6.97
CA ARG A 192 -14.53 -4.18 7.60
C ARG A 192 -13.37 -4.80 8.38
N LEU A 193 -12.14 -4.48 7.97
CA LEU A 193 -10.92 -5.06 8.53
C LEU A 193 -9.95 -3.97 9.02
N LEU A 194 -9.53 -4.09 10.27
CA LEU A 194 -8.42 -3.34 10.85
C LEU A 194 -7.25 -4.30 11.07
N LYS A 195 -6.14 -4.04 10.39
CA LYS A 195 -4.87 -4.72 10.63
C LYS A 195 -4.11 -3.99 11.74
N VAL A 196 -3.80 -4.64 12.83
CA VAL A 196 -2.97 -4.10 13.91
C VAL A 196 -1.65 -4.84 13.90
N PHE A 197 -0.56 -4.12 13.61
CA PHE A 197 0.77 -4.72 13.63
C PHE A 197 1.61 -4.11 14.74
N VAL A 198 2.14 -4.96 15.62
CA VAL A 198 2.97 -4.57 16.76
C VAL A 198 4.45 -4.82 16.47
N GLU A 199 5.23 -3.76 16.33
CA GLU A 199 6.68 -3.87 16.15
C GLU A 199 7.44 -4.02 17.47
N CYS A 200 6.93 -3.41 18.54
CA CYS A 200 7.59 -3.38 19.83
C CYS A 200 6.57 -3.26 20.97
N ASP A 201 6.81 -4.01 22.06
CA ASP A 201 6.14 -3.83 23.34
C ASP A 201 7.17 -3.48 24.43
N PRO A 202 7.31 -2.18 24.78
CA PRO A 202 8.23 -1.74 25.82
C PRO A 202 7.90 -2.24 27.23
N ALA A 203 6.67 -2.64 27.50
CA ALA A 203 6.24 -3.15 28.80
C ALA A 203 6.62 -4.63 29.00
N SER A 204 6.90 -5.35 27.90
CA SER A 204 7.21 -6.78 27.92
C SER A 204 8.61 -7.13 28.43
N SER A 205 9.57 -6.19 28.39
CA SER A 205 10.97 -6.44 28.76
C SER A 205 11.56 -5.33 29.60
N GLU A 206 12.42 -5.70 30.55
CA GLU A 206 13.16 -4.78 31.42
C GLU A 206 14.24 -3.99 30.69
N VAL A 207 14.69 -4.47 29.53
CA VAL A 207 15.67 -3.78 28.67
C VAL A 207 15.21 -2.36 28.32
N PHE A 208 13.90 -2.12 28.32
CA PHE A 208 13.32 -0.81 28.02
C PHE A 208 13.20 0.13 29.23
N ASN A 209 13.47 -0.29 30.46
CA ASN A 209 13.21 0.47 31.70
C ASN A 209 13.75 1.91 31.66
N GLY A 210 14.97 2.13 31.15
CA GLY A 210 15.59 3.46 31.05
C GLY A 210 15.18 4.29 29.82
N PHE A 211 14.45 3.69 28.89
CA PHE A 211 14.02 4.33 27.64
C PHE A 211 12.52 4.62 27.61
N ARG A 212 11.77 4.15 28.61
CA ARG A 212 10.30 4.35 28.66
C ARG A 212 9.92 5.82 28.79
N HIS A 213 8.69 6.10 28.38
CA HIS A 213 8.09 7.40 28.61
C HIS A 213 8.11 7.72 30.12
N GLU A 214 8.33 8.99 30.45
CA GLU A 214 8.30 9.54 31.83
C GLU A 214 7.03 9.22 32.62
N LYS A 215 5.94 8.80 31.95
CA LYS A 215 4.65 8.44 32.55
C LYS A 215 4.61 6.99 33.04
N GLY A 216 5.70 6.23 32.87
CA GLY A 216 5.86 4.89 33.43
C GLY A 216 5.56 3.75 32.46
N LYS A 217 5.62 2.52 33.00
CA LYS A 217 5.62 1.25 32.25
C LYS A 217 4.39 1.04 31.37
N GLY A 218 3.20 1.43 31.85
CA GLY A 218 1.93 1.19 31.15
C GLY A 218 1.54 2.26 30.13
N PHE A 219 2.29 3.36 30.03
CA PHE A 219 1.89 4.51 29.20
C PHE A 219 1.64 4.12 27.74
N TYR A 220 2.59 3.41 27.12
CA TYR A 220 2.49 3.08 25.70
C TYR A 220 1.36 2.07 25.43
N THR A 221 1.20 1.09 26.33
CA THR A 221 0.09 0.14 26.28
C THR A 221 -1.25 0.86 26.30
N GLN A 222 -1.47 1.74 27.28
CA GLN A 222 -2.72 2.48 27.39
C GLN A 222 -2.95 3.37 26.17
N PHE A 223 -1.92 4.09 25.73
CA PHE A 223 -1.99 4.92 24.52
C PHE A 223 -2.45 4.13 23.29
N CYS A 224 -1.93 2.92 23.08
CA CYS A 224 -2.34 2.08 21.96
C CYS A 224 -3.77 1.53 22.11
N VAL A 225 -4.18 1.16 23.32
CA VAL A 225 -5.55 0.74 23.61
C VAL A 225 -6.53 1.87 23.35
N ASP A 226 -6.24 3.08 23.83
CA ASP A 226 -7.06 4.28 23.60
C ASP A 226 -7.21 4.59 22.10
N LEU A 227 -6.15 4.40 21.31
CA LEU A 227 -6.24 4.52 19.85
C LEU A 227 -7.20 3.49 19.25
N VAL A 228 -7.15 2.23 19.68
CA VAL A 228 -8.06 1.21 19.16
C VAL A 228 -9.52 1.49 19.58
N ALA A 229 -9.74 1.87 20.83
CA ALA A 229 -11.05 2.27 21.33
C ALA A 229 -11.64 3.42 20.49
N GLY A 230 -10.85 4.48 20.25
CA GLY A 230 -11.29 5.60 19.40
C GLY A 230 -11.57 5.21 17.95
N LEU A 231 -10.88 4.19 17.41
CA LEU A 231 -11.21 3.66 16.07
C LEU A 231 -12.57 2.96 16.09
N PHE A 232 -12.88 2.19 17.14
CA PHE A 232 -14.16 1.48 17.24
C PHE A 232 -15.34 2.43 17.39
N GLU A 233 -15.15 3.54 18.11
CA GLU A 233 -16.15 4.59 18.24
C GLU A 233 -16.52 5.22 16.87
N HIS A 234 -15.51 5.44 16.01
CA HIS A 234 -15.70 6.17 14.76
C HIS A 234 -15.79 5.30 13.50
N LEU A 235 -15.58 3.99 13.60
CA LEU A 235 -15.69 3.03 12.49
C LEU A 235 -16.76 1.98 12.82
N PRO A 236 -18.06 2.33 12.75
CA PRO A 236 -19.15 1.43 13.15
C PRO A 236 -19.20 0.14 12.30
N SER A 237 -18.77 0.26 11.05
CA SER A 237 -18.71 -0.81 10.05
C SER A 237 -17.61 -1.85 10.29
N LEU A 238 -16.68 -1.59 11.22
CA LEU A 238 -15.56 -2.48 11.48
C LEU A 238 -16.05 -3.78 12.12
N GLU A 239 -15.66 -4.92 11.55
CA GLU A 239 -16.13 -6.26 11.97
C GLU A 239 -15.00 -7.14 12.51
N ARG A 240 -13.80 -7.00 11.93
CA ARG A 240 -12.64 -7.85 12.23
C ARG A 240 -11.39 -7.05 12.50
N VAL A 241 -10.62 -7.51 13.48
CA VAL A 241 -9.27 -7.04 13.77
C VAL A 241 -8.27 -8.19 13.55
N GLU A 242 -7.33 -7.98 12.64
CA GLU A 242 -6.22 -8.91 12.39
C GLU A 242 -4.99 -8.43 13.14
N PHE A 243 -4.47 -9.25 14.05
CA PHE A 243 -3.24 -8.95 14.79
C PHE A 243 -2.03 -9.65 14.21
N ASP A 244 -0.95 -8.90 14.08
CA ASP A 244 0.35 -9.44 13.71
C ASP A 244 1.46 -8.69 14.43
N ALA A 245 2.68 -9.23 14.42
CA ALA A 245 3.79 -8.61 15.15
C ALA A 245 5.16 -9.06 14.65
N TYR A 246 6.19 -8.30 15.02
CA TYR A 246 7.56 -8.78 14.88
C TYR A 246 7.86 -9.94 15.85
N PRO A 247 8.86 -10.79 15.53
CA PRO A 247 9.20 -11.94 16.37
C PRO A 247 9.60 -11.61 17.82
N SER A 248 10.05 -10.38 18.06
CA SER A 248 10.40 -9.85 19.39
C SER A 248 9.21 -9.66 20.32
N VAL A 249 7.97 -9.69 19.80
CA VAL A 249 6.75 -9.46 20.58
C VAL A 249 6.13 -10.81 20.97
N PRO A 250 6.04 -11.13 22.28
CA PRO A 250 5.34 -12.31 22.76
C PRO A 250 3.82 -12.22 22.53
N LYS A 251 3.14 -13.37 22.38
CA LYS A 251 1.67 -13.41 22.23
C LYS A 251 0.94 -13.00 23.52
N ASN A 252 1.58 -13.19 24.66
CA ASN A 252 1.10 -12.80 25.98
C ASN A 252 1.69 -11.47 26.46
N SER A 253 2.16 -10.62 25.53
CA SER A 253 2.75 -9.34 25.90
C SER A 253 1.67 -8.41 26.51
N PRO A 254 2.02 -7.52 27.45
CA PRO A 254 1.07 -6.58 28.04
C PRO A 254 0.32 -5.74 27.00
N LEU A 255 1.02 -5.25 25.96
CA LEU A 255 0.39 -4.48 24.89
C LEU A 255 -0.61 -5.33 24.11
N LEU A 256 -0.23 -6.54 23.67
CA LEU A 256 -1.13 -7.37 22.88
C LEU A 256 -2.34 -7.82 23.71
N SER A 257 -2.14 -8.14 24.98
CA SER A 257 -3.22 -8.52 25.89
C SER A 257 -4.24 -7.40 26.05
N GLY A 258 -3.79 -6.16 26.28
CA GLY A 258 -4.69 -4.99 26.38
C GLY A 258 -5.46 -4.73 25.07
N LEU A 259 -4.80 -4.89 23.91
CA LEU A 259 -5.47 -4.74 22.61
C LEU A 259 -6.52 -5.83 22.36
N LEU A 260 -6.24 -7.07 22.76
CA LEU A 260 -7.19 -8.18 22.64
C LEU A 260 -8.41 -8.00 23.56
N GLU A 261 -8.19 -7.51 24.77
CA GLU A 261 -9.27 -7.15 25.70
C GLU A 261 -10.16 -6.06 25.12
N GLU A 262 -9.57 -5.00 24.56
CA GLU A 262 -10.31 -3.91 23.91
C GLU A 262 -11.13 -4.42 22.71
N VAL A 263 -10.55 -5.29 21.88
CA VAL A 263 -11.27 -5.93 20.76
C VAL A 263 -12.46 -6.75 21.22
N LYS A 264 -12.31 -7.52 22.31
CA LYS A 264 -13.40 -8.29 22.92
C LYS A 264 -14.48 -7.39 23.48
N ALA A 265 -14.11 -6.29 24.16
CA ALA A 265 -15.04 -5.30 24.66
C ALA A 265 -15.83 -4.63 23.53
N GLY A 266 -15.16 -4.30 22.43
CA GLY A 266 -15.76 -3.80 21.19
C GLY A 266 -16.55 -4.83 20.37
N LYS A 267 -16.63 -6.09 20.85
CA LYS A 267 -17.33 -7.22 20.22
C LYS A 267 -16.91 -7.45 18.76
N LYS A 268 -15.63 -7.24 18.43
CA LYS A 268 -15.09 -7.49 17.09
C LYS A 268 -14.47 -8.88 17.01
N SER A 269 -14.48 -9.46 15.80
CA SER A 269 -13.82 -10.73 15.56
C SER A 269 -12.30 -10.57 15.52
N ILE A 270 -11.57 -11.56 16.04
CA ILE A 270 -10.10 -11.58 16.06
C ILE A 270 -9.60 -12.58 15.02
N SER A 271 -8.62 -12.18 14.21
CA SER A 271 -7.81 -13.06 13.37
C SER A 271 -6.33 -12.76 13.54
N TRP A 272 -5.45 -13.63 13.04
CA TRP A 272 -4.01 -13.45 13.16
C TRP A 272 -3.36 -13.31 11.78
N GLY A 273 -2.38 -12.42 11.69
CA GLY A 273 -1.63 -12.19 10.46
C GLY A 273 -0.56 -13.27 10.21
N PRO A 274 -0.04 -13.31 8.97
CA PRO A 274 0.89 -14.36 8.55
C PRO A 274 2.32 -14.18 9.05
N GLU A 275 2.76 -12.96 9.40
CA GLU A 275 4.18 -12.66 9.69
C GLU A 275 4.63 -13.42 10.94
N ARG A 276 3.84 -13.34 12.02
CA ARG A 276 4.18 -14.01 13.27
C ARG A 276 3.87 -15.50 13.29
N GLY A 277 2.94 -15.95 12.45
CA GLY A 277 2.55 -17.36 12.36
C GLY A 277 1.79 -17.89 13.57
N TRP A 278 1.09 -17.04 14.34
CA TRP A 278 0.35 -17.47 15.52
C TRP A 278 -0.83 -18.42 15.24
N GLU A 279 -1.33 -18.48 14.00
CA GLU A 279 -2.33 -19.48 13.59
C GLU A 279 -1.73 -20.89 13.50
N LYS A 280 -0.42 -21.01 13.22
CA LYS A 280 0.27 -22.29 13.10
C LYS A 280 0.70 -22.88 14.45
N LEU A 281 0.50 -22.13 15.54
CA LEU A 281 0.96 -22.50 16.89
C LEU A 281 -0.14 -23.14 17.76
N VAL A 282 -1.20 -23.66 17.15
CA VAL A 282 -2.16 -24.59 17.75
C VAL A 282 -2.05 -25.87 16.89
N ASP A 283 -1.59 -27.06 17.29
CA ASP A 283 -1.33 -27.72 18.56
C ASP A 283 0.07 -28.34 18.52
N VAL A 284 0.97 -27.90 19.39
CA VAL A 284 1.94 -28.84 19.96
C VAL A 284 1.77 -28.69 21.45
N ASP A 285 0.94 -29.53 22.02
CA ASP A 285 0.87 -29.75 23.45
C ASP A 285 2.28 -30.13 23.91
N LEU A 286 3.05 -29.13 24.34
CA LEU A 286 4.43 -29.31 24.78
C LEU A 286 4.47 -30.31 25.95
N ALA A 287 3.40 -30.37 26.76
CA ALA A 287 3.27 -31.36 27.82
C ALA A 287 3.08 -32.79 27.25
N GLY A 288 2.29 -32.93 26.19
CA GLY A 288 2.16 -34.18 25.43
C GLY A 288 3.49 -34.62 24.78
N VAL A 289 4.25 -33.69 24.20
CA VAL A 289 5.56 -33.98 23.60
C VAL A 289 6.61 -34.31 24.67
N MET A 290 6.60 -33.64 25.82
CA MET A 290 7.51 -33.94 26.94
C MET A 290 7.18 -35.28 27.62
N MET A 291 5.90 -35.67 27.70
CA MET A 291 5.50 -37.03 28.10
C MET A 291 5.96 -38.07 27.09
N GLN A 292 5.83 -37.79 25.80
CA GLN A 292 6.22 -38.71 24.73
C GLN A 292 7.74 -38.86 24.58
N MET A 293 8.52 -37.85 25.00
CA MET A 293 9.99 -37.90 25.07
C MET A 293 10.53 -38.47 26.39
N GLY A 294 9.67 -38.96 27.30
CA GLY A 294 10.09 -39.66 28.52
C GLY A 294 10.84 -38.79 29.54
N LEU A 295 10.74 -37.46 29.44
CA LEU A 295 11.45 -36.52 30.31
C LEU A 295 10.62 -36.08 31.54
N GLY A 296 9.48 -36.72 31.76
CA GLY A 296 8.55 -36.42 32.85
C GLY A 296 8.59 -37.42 34.01
N ALA A 297 9.77 -37.78 34.49
CA ALA A 297 9.95 -38.40 35.81
C ALA A 297 11.43 -38.38 36.19
N LEU A 298 11.84 -37.36 36.95
CA LEU A 298 12.86 -37.37 38.02
C LEU A 298 12.74 -36.09 38.83
#